data_AF-A0A367E7K8-F1
#
_entry.id   AF-A0A367E7K8-F1
#
_cell.length_a   1.000
_cell.length_b   1.000
_cell.length_c   1.000
_cell.angle_alpha   90.00
_cell.angle_beta   90.00
_cell.angle_gamma   90.00
#
_symmetry.space_group_name_H-M   'P 1'
#
loop_
_entity.id
_entity.type
_entity.pdbx_description
1 polymer ?
#
loop_
_entity_poly.entity_id
_entity_poly.type
_entity_poly.pdbx_seq_one_letter_code
_entity_poly.pdbx_strand_id
1 'polypeptide(L)' 'LYKRRNVVERCFNRLKQWRGIATRYDKTAESYQAAVTLASLLIWA' A
#
# COMPACT_ATOMS: atom_id res chain seq x y z
N LEU A 1 14.09 3.39 -19.87
CA LEU A 1 13.78 2.35 -18.87
C LEU A 1 13.33 2.88 -17.49
N TYR A 2 13.66 4.11 -17.08
CA TYR A 2 13.33 4.63 -15.73
C TYR A 2 11.90 5.15 -15.54
N LYS A 3 11.21 5.56 -16.62
CA LYS A 3 9.93 6.28 -16.56
C LYS A 3 8.78 5.48 -15.91
N ARG A 4 8.81 4.15 -15.98
CA ARG A 4 7.78 3.26 -15.41
C ARG A 4 7.97 2.99 -13.91
N ARG A 5 9.20 3.08 -13.37
CA ARG A 5 9.45 2.89 -11.92
C ARG A 5 8.80 3.96 -11.07
N ASN A 6 8.75 5.20 -11.55
CA ASN A 6 8.12 6.31 -10.84
C ASN A 6 6.61 6.10 -10.57
N VAL A 7 5.92 5.31 -11.41
CA VAL A 7 4.50 4.98 -11.16
C VAL A 7 4.39 4.02 -9.98
N VAL A 8 5.23 2.99 -9.97
CA VAL A 8 5.28 1.97 -8.91
C VAL A 8 5.72 2.60 -7.58
N GLU A 9 6.77 3.41 -7.60
CA GLU A 9 7.29 4.11 -6.41
C GLU A 9 6.27 5.06 -5.80
N ARG A 10 5.53 5.82 -6.62
CA ARG A 10 4.43 6.68 -6.13
C ARG A 10 3.28 5.88 -5.53
N CYS A 11 2.95 4.73 -6.11
CA CYS A 11 1.92 3.84 -5.57
C CYS A 11 2.31 3.32 -4.17
N PHE A 12 3.54 2.79 -4.04
CA PHE A 12 4.05 2.35 -2.73
C PHE A 12 4.22 3.49 -1.73
N ASN A 13 4.61 4.68 -2.17
CA ASN A 13 4.69 5.85 -1.30
C ASN A 13 3.31 6.23 -0.74
N ARG A 14 2.26 6.15 -1.57
CA ARG A 14 0.88 6.42 -1.17
C ARG A 14 0.34 5.33 -0.22
N LEU A 15 0.68 4.06 -0.44
CA LEU A 15 0.40 2.98 0.51
C LEU A 15 1.08 3.21 1.88
N LYS A 16 2.31 3.71 1.90
CA LYS A 16 3.03 4.02 3.15
C LYS A 16 2.47 5.22 3.93
N GLN A 17 1.59 6.03 3.34
CA GLN A 17 0.88 7.07 4.11
C GLN A 17 -0.09 6.47 5.14
N TRP A 18 -0.56 5.24 4.89
CA TRP A 18 -1.44 4.53 5.79
C TRP A 18 -0.62 3.96 6.93
N ARG A 19 -0.68 4.63 8.08
CA ARG A 19 0.15 4.31 9.25
C ARG A 19 0.07 2.84 9.65
N GLY A 20 -1.12 2.23 9.62
CA GLY A 20 -1.33 0.81 9.94
C GLY A 20 -0.60 -0.15 8.99
N ILE A 21 -0.60 0.15 7.68
CA ILE A 21 0.11 -0.65 6.67
C ILE A 21 1.63 -0.45 6.78
N ALA A 22 2.07 0.79 6.98
CA ALA A 22 3.49 1.15 7.05
C ALA A 22 4.21 0.53 8.26
N THR A 23 3.51 0.42 9.38
CA THR A 23 4.04 -0.10 10.64
C THR A 23 3.73 -1.58 10.86
N ARG A 24 2.84 -2.16 10.04
CA ARG A 24 2.40 -3.56 10.13
C ARG A 24 1.86 -3.91 11.53
N TYR A 25 0.96 -3.07 12.05
CA TYR A 25 0.35 -3.30 13.36
C TYR A 25 -0.69 -4.42 13.38
N ASP A 26 -1.13 -4.90 12.21
CA ASP A 26 -2.08 -6.00 12.11
C ASP A 26 -1.51 -7.30 12.73
N LYS A 27 -2.27 -7.88 13.66
CA LYS A 27 -1.88 -9.10 14.39
C LYS A 27 -1.87 -10.35 13.50
N THR A 28 -2.68 -10.37 12.44
CA THR A 28 -2.83 -11.51 11.53
C THR A 28 -2.40 -11.12 10.12
N ALA A 29 -1.86 -12.09 9.38
CA ALA A 29 -1.51 -11.89 7.98
C ALA A 29 -2.73 -11.56 7.12
N GLU A 30 -3.88 -12.14 7.45
CA GLU A 30 -5.14 -11.91 6.74
C GLU A 30 -5.63 -10.47 6.90
N SER A 31 -5.64 -9.92 8.12
CA SER A 31 -6.04 -8.54 8.35
C SER A 31 -5.09 -7.55 7.65
N TYR A 32 -3.79 -7.81 7.68
CA TYR A 32 -2.81 -7.02 6.95
C TYR A 32 -3.08 -7.05 5.43
N GLN A 33 -3.34 -8.23 4.87
CA GLN A 33 -3.62 -8.39 3.46
C GLN A 33 -4.93 -7.70 3.04
N ALA A 34 -5.97 -7.79 3.86
CA ALA A 34 -7.24 -7.09 3.64
C ALA A 34 -7.04 -5.57 3.65
N ALA A 35 -6.27 -5.03 4.61
CA ALA A 35 -5.95 -3.61 4.69
C ALA A 35 -5.16 -3.11 3.47
N VAL A 36 -4.14 -3.86 3.03
CA VAL A 36 -3.36 -3.55 1.82
C VAL A 36 -4.24 -3.60 0.57
N THR A 37 -5.14 -4.58 0.47
CA THR A 37 -6.06 -4.72 -0.67
C THR A 37 -7.04 -3.55 -0.73
N LEU A 38 -7.64 -3.19 0.40
CA LEU A 38 -8.55 -2.04 0.51
C LEU A 38 -7.84 -0.73 0.17
N ALA A 39 -6.66 -0.48 0.74
CA ALA A 39 -5.89 0.72 0.44
C ALA A 39 -5.46 0.79 -1.02
N SER A 40 -5.12 -0.34 -1.64
CA SER A 40 -4.78 -0.41 -3.07
C SER A 40 -5.98 -0.07 -3.95
N LEU A 41 -7.19 -0.55 -3.61
CA LEU A 41 -8.43 -0.21 -4.31
C LEU A 41 -8.75 1.30 -4.19
N LEU A 42 -8.61 1.87 -2.98
CA LEU A 42 -8.85 3.29 -2.73
C LEU A 42 -7.84 4.23 -3.40
N ILE A 43 -6.61 3.78 -3.62
CA ILE A 43 -5.56 4.55 -4.32
C ILE A 43 -5.79 4.55 -5.85
N TRP A 44 -6.45 3.51 -6.37
CA TRP A 44 -6.72 3.33 -7.80
C TRP A 44 -8.02 4.00 -8.26
N ALA A 45 -9.01 4.16 -7.37
CA ALA A 45 -10.23 4.93 -7.61
C ALA A 45 -9.93 6.44 -7.72
#